data_AF-A0A8B6F354-F1
#
_entry.id   AF-A0A8B6F354-F1
#
_cell.length_a   1.000
_cell.length_b   1.000
_cell.length_c   1.000
_cell.angle_alpha   90.00
_cell.angle_beta   90.00
_cell.angle_gamma   90.00
#
_symmetry.space_group_name_H-M   'P 1'
#
loop_
_entity.id
_entity.type
_entity.pdbx_description
1 polymer ?
#
loop_
_entity_poly.entity_id
_entity_poly.type
_entity_poly.pdbx_seq_one_letter_code
_entity_poly.pdbx_strand_id
1 'polypeptide(L)'
;MENYLVVLILSAFVLLGAFYVHTVNQNIVQIKDELLHHGNEINKVKLELEWTRNELKQAQIEVKVELESTKKEVKQVKVELESTKKELTEVKIDFESTRKELTEVKEDFDSTRKQMNILRAEMIEKDNAYRKEINQIRLDVNALPEELNKIKTELHSQKPGFYVTLSSHTTLHQTQRIEFDQVITDVTKNYNKITGIFTVPKDGLYHFSFTMFSNGGGLHAEIMQNHQVIGKKSWNSQLRVSNN
;
A
#
# COMPACT_ATOMS: atom_id res chain seq x y z
N MET A 1 37.40 157.68 17.60
CA MET A 1 36.48 156.59 17.22
C MET A 1 37.14 155.52 16.35
N GLU A 2 38.10 155.84 15.49
CA GLU A 2 38.73 154.89 14.55
C GLU A 2 39.50 153.71 15.21
N ASN A 3 40.29 153.94 16.26
CA ASN A 3 41.04 152.86 16.92
C ASN A 3 40.16 151.79 17.58
N TYR A 4 38.96 152.15 18.05
CA TYR A 4 38.02 151.19 18.65
C TYR A 4 37.42 150.23 17.61
N LEU A 5 37.21 150.73 16.38
CA LEU A 5 36.66 149.93 15.28
C LEU A 5 37.69 148.89 14.80
N VAL A 6 38.97 149.27 14.70
CA VAL A 6 40.06 148.36 14.33
C VAL A 6 40.24 147.24 15.37
N VAL A 7 40.18 147.57 16.67
CA VAL A 7 40.26 146.59 17.75
C VAL A 7 39.05 145.64 17.75
N LEU A 8 37.83 146.13 17.46
CA LEU A 8 36.63 145.30 17.32
C LEU A 8 36.68 144.36 16.10
N ILE A 9 37.23 144.82 14.98
CA ILE A 9 37.39 144.00 13.78
C ILE A 9 38.45 142.91 14.03
N LEU A 10 39.60 143.26 14.61
CA LEU A 10 40.65 142.29 14.96
C LEU A 10 40.17 141.27 16.00
N SER A 11 39.39 141.68 17.02
CA SER A 11 38.82 140.75 17.99
C SER A 11 37.77 139.82 17.35
N ALA A 12 36.97 140.30 16.41
CA ALA A 12 36.04 139.48 15.63
C ALA A 12 36.78 138.43 14.77
N PHE A 13 37.89 138.79 14.11
CA PHE A 13 38.72 137.83 13.36
C PHE A 13 39.36 136.77 14.27
N VAL A 14 39.84 137.16 15.47
CA VAL A 14 40.38 136.20 16.45
C VAL A 14 39.29 135.26 16.96
N LEU A 15 38.09 135.77 17.25
CA LEU A 15 36.94 134.95 17.66
C LEU A 15 36.46 134.01 16.55
N LEU A 16 36.38 134.49 15.30
CA LEU A 16 36.06 133.66 14.13
C LEU A 16 37.11 132.58 13.88
N GLY A 17 38.39 132.91 14.03
CA GLY A 17 39.49 131.94 13.94
C GLY A 17 39.44 130.89 15.06
N ALA A 18 39.20 131.30 16.30
CA ALA A 18 39.03 130.40 17.43
C ALA A 18 37.79 129.50 17.28
N PHE A 19 36.69 130.05 16.77
CA PHE A 19 35.48 129.29 16.44
C PHE A 19 35.74 128.27 15.33
N TYR A 20 36.41 128.68 14.24
CA TYR A 20 36.81 127.76 13.17
C TYR A 20 37.71 126.63 13.66
N VAL A 21 38.74 126.95 14.46
CA VAL A 21 39.62 125.95 15.09
C VAL A 21 38.84 125.02 16.01
N HIS A 22 37.90 125.55 16.79
CA HIS A 22 37.03 124.74 17.64
C HIS A 22 36.16 123.79 16.83
N THR A 23 35.49 124.27 15.77
CA THR A 23 34.68 123.45 14.87
C THR A 23 35.51 122.37 14.18
N VAL A 24 36.70 122.71 13.66
CA VAL A 24 37.61 121.74 13.05
C VAL A 24 38.05 120.68 14.07
N ASN A 25 38.39 121.07 15.30
CA ASN A 25 38.75 120.13 16.36
C ASN A 25 37.60 119.20 16.73
N GLN A 26 36.36 119.71 16.85
CA GLN A 26 35.18 118.87 17.10
C GLN A 26 34.96 117.86 15.96
N ASN A 27 35.07 118.30 14.70
CA ASN A 27 34.98 117.41 13.54
C ASN A 27 36.09 116.35 13.55
N ILE A 28 37.32 116.71 13.89
CA ILE A 28 38.45 115.75 14.00
C ILE A 28 38.19 114.71 15.10
N VAL A 29 37.69 115.14 16.26
CA VAL A 29 37.34 114.22 17.37
C VAL A 29 36.22 113.28 16.94
N GLN A 30 35.16 113.81 16.34
CA GLN A 30 34.05 113.00 15.83
C GLN A 30 34.52 111.97 14.79
N ILE A 31 35.34 112.38 13.82
CA ILE A 31 35.93 111.49 12.81
C ILE A 31 36.78 110.40 13.46
N LYS A 32 37.56 110.74 14.50
CA LYS A 32 38.40 109.78 15.22
C LYS A 32 37.56 108.74 15.97
N ASP A 33 36.48 109.17 16.62
CA ASP A 33 35.57 108.28 17.33
C ASP A 33 34.82 107.36 16.35
N GLU A 34 34.36 107.90 15.21
CA GLU A 34 33.77 107.11 14.13
C GLU A 34 34.78 106.09 13.57
N LEU A 35 36.03 106.48 13.30
CA LEU A 35 37.09 105.56 12.87
C LEU A 35 37.36 104.45 13.87
N LEU A 36 37.37 104.77 15.17
CA LEU A 36 37.57 103.80 16.23
C LEU A 36 36.37 102.84 16.35
N HIS A 37 35.15 103.35 16.20
CA HIS A 37 33.93 102.55 16.15
C HIS A 37 33.93 101.58 14.97
N HIS A 38 34.15 102.07 13.75
CA HIS A 38 34.25 101.23 12.55
C HIS A 38 35.38 100.20 12.67
N GLY A 39 36.52 100.57 13.26
CA GLY A 39 37.62 99.64 13.53
C GLY A 39 37.22 98.49 14.45
N ASN A 40 36.42 98.78 15.48
CA ASN A 40 35.87 97.75 16.38
C ASN A 40 34.84 96.87 15.67
N GLU A 41 33.94 97.44 14.86
CA GLU A 41 32.97 96.68 14.07
C GLU A 41 33.66 95.75 13.05
N ILE A 42 34.69 96.24 12.35
CA ILE A 42 35.50 95.43 11.43
C ILE A 42 36.14 94.24 12.16
N ASN A 43 36.69 94.46 13.36
CA ASN A 43 37.27 93.39 14.16
C ASN A 43 36.22 92.36 14.60
N LYS A 44 35.02 92.81 14.98
CA LYS A 44 33.92 91.91 15.33
C LYS A 44 33.49 91.05 14.14
N VAL A 45 33.27 91.67 12.97
CA VAL A 45 32.91 90.97 11.73
C VAL A 45 34.00 89.96 11.33
N LYS A 46 35.28 90.32 11.51
CA LYS A 46 36.39 89.40 11.23
C LYS A 46 36.36 88.15 12.11
N LEU A 47 36.07 88.29 13.40
CA LEU A 47 35.94 87.16 14.32
C LEU A 47 34.72 86.28 13.98
N GLU A 48 33.58 86.88 13.65
CA GLU A 48 32.38 86.15 13.20
C GLU A 48 32.65 85.39 11.89
N LEU A 49 33.37 86.00 10.95
CA LEU A 49 33.76 85.36 9.69
C LEU A 49 34.74 84.19 9.91
N GLU A 50 35.65 84.30 10.87
CA GLU A 50 36.56 83.20 11.22
C GLU A 50 35.82 82.04 11.90
N TRP A 51 34.88 82.35 12.80
CA TRP A 51 34.05 81.36 13.47
C TRP A 51 33.16 80.60 12.48
N THR A 52 32.39 81.32 11.66
CA THR A 52 31.53 80.73 10.60
C THR A 52 32.35 79.90 9.60
N ARG A 53 33.56 80.33 9.24
CA ARG A 53 34.47 79.56 8.39
C ARG A 53 34.87 78.23 9.05
N ASN A 54 35.11 78.23 10.35
CA ASN A 54 35.48 77.01 11.07
C ASN A 54 34.29 76.06 11.22
N GLU A 55 33.09 76.58 11.50
CA GLU A 55 31.87 75.77 11.50
C GLU A 55 31.61 75.14 10.14
N LEU A 56 31.74 75.90 9.06
CA LEU A 56 31.57 75.39 7.69
C LEU A 56 32.57 74.26 7.39
N LYS A 57 33.82 74.37 7.85
CA LYS A 57 34.81 73.29 7.70
C LYS A 57 34.42 72.04 8.49
N GLN A 58 33.90 72.18 9.70
CA GLN A 58 33.46 71.03 10.50
C GLN A 58 32.26 70.34 9.86
N ALA A 59 31.24 71.09 9.47
CA ALA A 59 30.07 70.55 8.75
C ALA A 59 30.49 69.83 7.45
N GLN A 60 31.48 70.36 6.72
CA GLN A 60 32.00 69.71 5.51
C GLN A 60 32.71 68.38 5.84
N ILE A 61 33.43 68.28 6.96
CA ILE A 61 34.07 67.04 7.40
C ILE A 61 33.00 66.01 7.82
N GLU A 62 32.02 66.41 8.61
CA GLU A 62 30.92 65.54 9.06
C GLU A 62 30.17 64.95 7.88
N VAL A 63 29.73 65.79 6.94
CA VAL A 63 29.04 65.35 5.71
C VAL A 63 29.90 64.37 4.91
N LYS A 64 31.22 64.57 4.85
CA LYS A 64 32.13 63.66 4.13
C LYS A 64 32.25 62.30 4.83
N VAL A 65 32.28 62.29 6.16
CA VAL A 65 32.33 61.05 6.95
C VAL A 65 31.03 60.27 6.79
N GLU A 66 29.88 60.94 6.92
CA GLU A 66 28.57 60.32 6.72
C GLU A 66 28.43 59.75 5.31
N LEU A 67 28.81 60.51 4.29
CA LEU A 67 28.77 60.05 2.90
C LEU A 67 29.59 58.77 2.67
N GLU A 68 30.80 58.70 3.22
CA GLU A 68 31.61 57.48 3.12
C GLU A 68 31.04 56.31 3.93
N SER A 69 30.36 56.57 5.05
CA SER A 69 29.63 55.54 5.80
C SER A 69 28.45 54.99 4.99
N THR A 70 27.57 55.87 4.49
CA THR A 70 26.42 55.48 3.66
C THR A 70 26.87 54.73 2.41
N LYS A 71 27.99 55.10 1.80
CA LYS A 71 28.56 54.39 0.65
C LYS A 71 29.02 52.97 0.99
N LYS A 72 29.50 52.72 2.21
CA LYS A 72 29.83 51.37 2.69
C LYS A 72 28.56 50.55 2.91
N GLU A 73 27.56 51.12 3.58
CA GLU A 73 26.26 50.47 3.80
C GLU A 73 25.59 50.08 2.48
N VAL A 74 25.57 50.98 1.49
CA VAL A 74 25.03 50.70 0.16
C VAL A 74 25.78 49.54 -0.52
N LYS A 75 27.11 49.45 -0.37
CA LYS A 75 27.89 48.32 -0.91
C LYS A 75 27.52 47.01 -0.21
N GLN A 76 27.34 47.04 1.12
CA GLN A 76 26.95 45.87 1.88
C GLN A 76 25.54 45.39 1.48
N VAL A 77 24.56 46.29 1.42
CA VAL A 77 23.20 45.97 0.97
C VAL A 77 23.21 45.36 -0.42
N LYS A 78 24.08 45.85 -1.32
CA LYS A 78 24.23 45.25 -2.66
C LYS A 78 24.75 43.81 -2.62
N VAL A 79 25.68 43.50 -1.72
CA VAL A 79 26.20 42.13 -1.54
C VAL A 79 25.11 41.22 -0.98
N GLU A 80 24.39 41.68 0.05
CA GLU A 80 23.27 40.94 0.64
C GLU A 80 22.17 40.68 -0.39
N LEU A 81 21.82 41.67 -1.20
CA LEU A 81 20.84 41.52 -2.28
C LEU A 81 21.23 40.44 -3.29
N GLU A 82 22.51 40.40 -3.71
CA GLU A 82 23.00 39.35 -4.61
C GLU A 82 22.99 37.96 -3.95
N SER A 83 23.24 37.88 -2.63
CA SER A 83 23.12 36.63 -1.87
C SER A 83 21.67 36.13 -1.84
N THR A 84 20.73 36.99 -1.43
CA THR A 84 19.30 36.67 -1.39
C THR A 84 18.77 36.26 -2.76
N LYS A 85 19.27 36.87 -3.83
CA LYS A 85 18.90 36.50 -5.20
C LYS A 85 19.36 35.08 -5.55
N LYS A 86 20.54 34.64 -5.10
CA LYS A 86 21.02 33.27 -5.29
C LYS A 86 20.18 32.26 -4.49
N GLU A 87 19.93 32.55 -3.22
CA GLU A 87 19.06 31.72 -2.37
C GLU A 87 17.67 31.56 -2.99
N LEU A 88 17.10 32.64 -3.55
CA LEU A 88 15.82 32.57 -4.26
C LEU A 88 15.87 31.67 -5.50
N THR A 89 16.98 31.66 -6.24
CA THR A 89 17.14 30.74 -7.38
C THR A 89 17.25 29.28 -6.94
N GLU A 90 17.92 29.00 -5.82
CA GLU A 90 18.01 27.65 -5.26
C GLU A 90 16.65 27.15 -4.80
N VAL A 91 15.91 27.97 -4.05
CA VAL A 91 14.52 27.65 -3.63
C VAL A 91 13.62 27.38 -4.84
N LYS A 92 13.80 28.10 -5.95
CA LYS A 92 13.03 27.86 -7.17
C LYS A 92 13.36 26.50 -7.79
N ILE A 93 14.63 26.10 -7.80
CA ILE A 93 15.06 24.78 -8.30
C ILE A 93 14.48 23.67 -7.42
N ASP A 94 14.57 23.82 -6.10
CA ASP A 94 14.02 22.85 -5.15
C ASP A 94 12.51 22.70 -5.32
N PHE A 95 11.79 23.82 -5.49
CA PHE A 95 10.36 23.80 -5.75
C PHE A 95 9.99 23.08 -7.06
N GLU A 96 10.76 23.28 -8.12
CA GLU A 96 10.60 22.56 -9.39
C GLU A 96 10.84 21.05 -9.23
N SER A 97 11.85 20.66 -8.43
CA SER A 97 12.11 19.25 -8.09
C SER A 97 10.97 18.63 -7.29
N THR A 98 10.53 19.26 -6.20
CA THR A 98 9.40 18.78 -5.39
C THR A 98 8.13 18.64 -6.23
N ARG A 99 7.90 19.56 -7.17
CA ARG A 99 6.75 19.48 -8.08
C ARG A 99 6.83 18.24 -8.98
N LYS A 100 8.03 17.89 -9.46
CA LYS A 100 8.25 16.69 -10.28
C LYS A 100 8.01 15.41 -9.46
N GLU A 101 8.56 15.34 -8.25
CA GLU A 101 8.33 14.21 -7.34
C GLU A 101 6.83 14.03 -7.04
N LEU A 102 6.10 15.13 -6.83
CA LEU A 102 4.65 15.10 -6.61
C LEU A 102 3.88 14.54 -7.82
N THR A 103 4.34 14.83 -9.05
CA THR A 103 3.72 14.26 -10.25
C THR A 103 3.97 12.76 -10.36
N GLU A 104 5.17 12.28 -10.03
CA GLU A 104 5.52 10.85 -10.05
C GLU A 104 4.69 10.08 -9.02
N VAL A 105 4.58 10.59 -7.78
CA VAL A 105 3.75 9.98 -6.73
C VAL A 105 2.27 9.90 -7.15
N LYS A 106 1.77 10.92 -7.87
CA LYS A 106 0.39 10.91 -8.39
C LYS A 106 0.19 9.80 -9.43
N GLU A 107 1.14 9.60 -10.32
CA GLU A 107 1.11 8.53 -11.33
C GLU A 107 1.15 7.14 -10.67
N ASP A 108 2.02 6.94 -9.69
CA ASP A 108 2.12 5.71 -8.92
C ASP A 108 0.81 5.41 -8.16
N PHE A 109 0.18 6.44 -7.59
CA PHE A 109 -1.10 6.30 -6.92
C PHE A 109 -2.22 5.87 -7.88
N ASP A 110 -2.29 6.48 -9.07
CA ASP A 110 -3.27 6.10 -10.10
C ASP A 110 -3.03 4.67 -10.61
N SER A 111 -1.77 4.26 -10.76
CA SER A 111 -1.39 2.89 -11.11
C SER A 111 -1.82 1.89 -10.03
N THR A 112 -1.51 2.18 -8.76
CA THR A 112 -1.89 1.35 -7.61
C THR A 112 -3.40 1.21 -7.51
N ARG A 113 -4.15 2.30 -7.72
CA ARG A 113 -5.61 2.29 -7.75
C ARG A 113 -6.15 1.37 -8.85
N LYS A 114 -5.56 1.39 -10.06
CA LYS A 114 -5.96 0.49 -11.16
C LYS A 114 -5.71 -0.97 -10.79
N GLN A 115 -4.53 -1.30 -10.26
CA GLN A 115 -4.20 -2.66 -9.82
C GLN A 115 -5.16 -3.18 -8.74
N MET A 116 -5.50 -2.33 -7.77
CA MET A 116 -6.48 -2.66 -6.72
C MET A 116 -7.86 -3.02 -7.28
N ASN A 117 -8.31 -2.31 -8.32
CA ASN A 117 -9.60 -2.59 -8.96
C ASN A 117 -9.58 -3.90 -9.76
N ILE A 118 -8.47 -4.21 -10.44
CA ILE A 118 -8.27 -5.49 -11.12
C ILE A 118 -8.31 -6.64 -10.12
N LEU A 119 -7.53 -6.53 -9.03
CA LEU A 119 -7.49 -7.56 -7.99
C LEU A 119 -8.86 -7.80 -7.34
N ARG A 120 -9.65 -6.73 -7.11
CA ARG A 120 -11.03 -6.85 -6.64
C ARG A 120 -11.91 -7.64 -7.62
N ALA A 121 -11.80 -7.35 -8.92
CA ALA A 121 -12.57 -8.07 -9.93
C ALA A 121 -12.20 -9.55 -9.99
N GLU A 122 -10.90 -9.88 -9.99
CA GLU A 122 -10.41 -11.26 -9.98
C GLU A 122 -10.88 -12.04 -8.74
N MET A 123 -10.90 -11.40 -7.57
CA MET A 123 -11.37 -12.01 -6.34
C MET A 123 -12.87 -12.34 -6.40
N ILE A 124 -13.69 -11.44 -6.94
CA ILE A 124 -15.13 -11.68 -7.14
C ILE A 124 -15.36 -12.83 -8.13
N GLU A 125 -14.57 -12.91 -9.21
CA GLU A 125 -14.68 -14.02 -10.17
C GLU A 125 -14.34 -15.36 -9.53
N LYS A 126 -13.25 -15.44 -8.76
CA LYS A 126 -12.86 -16.66 -8.04
C LYS A 126 -13.91 -17.08 -7.01
N ASP A 127 -14.44 -16.14 -6.23
CA ASP A 127 -15.50 -16.43 -5.25
C ASP A 127 -16.75 -17.02 -5.93
N ASN A 128 -17.12 -16.49 -7.11
CA ASN A 128 -18.23 -17.01 -7.89
C ASN A 128 -17.93 -18.41 -8.46
N ALA A 129 -16.70 -18.67 -8.92
CA ALA A 129 -16.28 -19.98 -9.40
C ALA A 129 -16.33 -21.02 -8.26
N TYR A 130 -15.76 -20.72 -7.10
CA TYR A 130 -15.80 -21.61 -5.93
C TYR A 130 -17.24 -21.88 -5.47
N ARG A 131 -18.11 -20.85 -5.48
CA ARG A 131 -19.53 -21.04 -5.16
C ARG A 131 -20.22 -22.01 -6.13
N LYS A 132 -19.91 -21.95 -7.42
CA LYS A 132 -20.45 -22.89 -8.43
C LYS A 132 -19.97 -24.31 -8.17
N GLU A 133 -18.68 -24.51 -7.93
CA GLU A 133 -18.11 -25.84 -7.64
C GLU A 133 -18.71 -26.44 -6.37
N ILE A 134 -18.82 -25.67 -5.28
CA ILE A 134 -19.44 -26.13 -4.03
C ILE A 134 -20.90 -26.54 -4.25
N ASN A 135 -21.66 -25.75 -5.02
CA ASN A 135 -23.05 -26.09 -5.33
C ASN A 135 -23.14 -27.39 -6.15
N GLN A 136 -22.24 -27.59 -7.10
CA GLN A 136 -22.21 -28.84 -7.88
C GLN A 136 -21.89 -30.04 -7.00
N ILE A 137 -20.84 -29.95 -6.17
CA ILE A 137 -20.49 -31.02 -5.21
C ILE A 137 -21.66 -31.32 -4.29
N ARG A 138 -22.39 -30.30 -3.83
CA ARG A 138 -23.57 -30.49 -2.99
C ARG A 138 -24.68 -31.25 -3.73
N LEU A 139 -24.91 -30.95 -5.01
CA LEU A 139 -25.86 -31.71 -5.83
C LEU A 139 -25.43 -33.17 -5.98
N ASP A 140 -24.17 -33.40 -6.31
CA ASP A 140 -23.61 -34.74 -6.51
C ASP A 140 -23.70 -35.56 -5.21
N VAL A 141 -23.30 -34.99 -4.07
CA VAL A 141 -23.40 -35.64 -2.75
C VAL A 141 -24.85 -35.95 -2.37
N ASN A 142 -25.80 -35.07 -2.70
CA ASN A 142 -27.22 -35.31 -2.43
C ASN A 142 -27.82 -36.41 -3.33
N ALA A 143 -27.22 -36.70 -4.48
CA ALA A 143 -27.66 -37.77 -5.38
C ALA A 143 -27.15 -39.17 -4.95
N LEU A 144 -26.00 -39.23 -4.27
CA LEU A 144 -25.39 -40.50 -3.83
C LEU A 144 -26.32 -41.42 -3.02
N PRO A 145 -27.20 -40.95 -2.12
CA PRO A 145 -28.12 -41.83 -1.39
C PRO A 145 -29.09 -42.58 -2.31
N GLU A 146 -29.58 -41.96 -3.38
CA GLU A 146 -30.47 -42.62 -4.33
C GLU A 146 -29.73 -43.70 -5.12
N GLU A 147 -28.52 -43.40 -5.60
CA GLU A 147 -27.67 -44.37 -6.28
C GLU A 147 -27.31 -45.55 -5.36
N LEU A 148 -26.94 -45.27 -4.10
CA LEU A 148 -26.62 -46.29 -3.12
C LEU A 148 -27.82 -47.17 -2.80
N ASN A 149 -29.02 -46.58 -2.66
CA ASN A 149 -30.26 -47.33 -2.45
C ASN A 149 -30.56 -48.24 -3.63
N LYS A 150 -30.38 -47.75 -4.87
CA LYS A 150 -30.54 -48.55 -6.08
C LYS A 150 -29.62 -49.77 -6.08
N ILE A 151 -28.32 -49.57 -5.83
CA ILE A 151 -27.35 -50.67 -5.73
C ILE A 151 -27.74 -51.66 -4.62
N LYS A 152 -28.15 -51.16 -3.46
CA LYS A 152 -28.60 -52.01 -2.34
C LYS A 152 -29.82 -52.85 -2.73
N THR A 153 -30.79 -52.26 -3.42
CA THR A 153 -31.97 -53.00 -3.92
C THR A 153 -31.59 -54.05 -4.95
N GLU A 154 -30.71 -53.73 -5.90
CA GLU A 154 -30.22 -54.67 -6.90
C GLU A 154 -29.50 -55.85 -6.24
N LEU A 155 -28.62 -55.60 -5.27
CA LEU A 155 -27.93 -56.66 -4.51
C LEU A 155 -28.90 -57.54 -3.72
N HIS A 156 -29.89 -56.95 -3.04
CA HIS A 156 -30.89 -57.71 -2.29
C HIS A 156 -31.82 -58.52 -3.19
N SER A 157 -32.04 -58.10 -4.44
CA SER A 157 -32.91 -58.78 -5.41
C SER A 157 -32.30 -60.06 -6.00
N GLN A 158 -30.98 -60.26 -5.89
CA GLN A 158 -30.33 -61.47 -6.39
C GLN A 158 -30.83 -62.70 -5.62
N LYS A 159 -31.38 -63.66 -6.38
CA LYS A 159 -31.80 -64.97 -5.86
C LYS A 159 -30.57 -65.90 -5.80
N PRO A 160 -30.27 -66.49 -4.63
CA PRO A 160 -29.19 -67.47 -4.50
C PRO A 160 -29.41 -68.64 -5.44
N GLY A 161 -28.36 -69.03 -6.15
CA GLY A 161 -28.41 -70.15 -7.07
C GLY A 161 -27.01 -70.52 -7.54
N PHE A 162 -26.73 -71.81 -7.58
CA PHE A 162 -25.48 -72.34 -8.09
C PHE A 162 -25.71 -73.61 -8.90
N TYR A 163 -24.82 -73.86 -9.85
CA TYR A 163 -24.76 -75.08 -10.65
C TYR A 163 -23.31 -75.52 -10.75
N VAL A 164 -23.03 -76.72 -10.27
CA VAL A 164 -21.67 -77.27 -10.10
C VAL A 164 -21.61 -78.70 -10.60
N THR A 165 -20.45 -79.11 -11.10
CA THR A 165 -20.19 -80.43 -11.68
C THR A 165 -18.81 -80.94 -11.25
N LEU A 166 -18.57 -82.24 -11.44
CA LEU A 166 -17.22 -82.81 -11.33
C LEU A 166 -16.57 -82.74 -12.72
N SER A 167 -15.32 -82.29 -12.79
CA SER A 167 -14.56 -82.21 -14.03
C SER A 167 -14.11 -83.60 -14.54
N SER A 168 -14.01 -84.58 -13.65
CA SER A 168 -13.65 -85.97 -13.97
C SER A 168 -14.34 -86.99 -13.08
N HIS A 169 -14.41 -88.25 -13.52
CA HIS A 169 -14.84 -89.35 -12.67
C HIS A 169 -13.93 -89.48 -11.44
N THR A 170 -14.51 -89.81 -10.29
CA THR A 170 -13.78 -89.99 -9.03
C THR A 170 -14.33 -91.16 -8.24
N THR A 171 -13.50 -91.74 -7.37
CA THR A 171 -13.88 -92.81 -6.44
C THR A 171 -14.16 -92.19 -5.08
N LEU A 172 -15.35 -92.45 -4.52
CA LEU A 172 -15.75 -91.93 -3.22
C LEU A 172 -15.53 -92.99 -2.13
N HIS A 173 -14.95 -92.57 -1.02
CA HIS A 173 -14.84 -93.37 0.20
C HIS A 173 -16.10 -93.22 1.07
N GLN A 174 -16.22 -94.08 2.09
CA GLN A 174 -17.33 -94.00 3.04
C GLN A 174 -17.40 -92.59 3.65
N THR A 175 -18.61 -92.03 3.66
CA THR A 175 -18.94 -90.70 4.22
C THR A 175 -18.13 -89.52 3.68
N GLN A 176 -17.47 -89.68 2.51
CA GLN A 176 -16.72 -88.61 1.88
C GLN A 176 -17.65 -87.53 1.32
N ARG A 177 -17.36 -86.26 1.63
CA ARG A 177 -18.01 -85.12 1.01
C ARG A 177 -17.56 -84.97 -0.44
N ILE A 178 -18.51 -84.68 -1.33
CA ILE A 178 -18.20 -84.40 -2.74
C ILE A 178 -17.82 -82.93 -2.89
N GLU A 179 -16.61 -82.69 -3.38
CA GLU A 179 -16.10 -81.38 -3.78
C GLU A 179 -16.30 -81.26 -5.30
N PHE A 180 -17.38 -80.59 -5.73
CA PHE A 180 -17.60 -80.29 -7.15
C PHE A 180 -16.63 -79.19 -7.55
N ASP A 181 -15.58 -79.56 -8.26
CA ASP A 181 -14.45 -78.69 -8.60
C ASP A 181 -14.77 -77.71 -9.73
N GLN A 182 -15.80 -77.98 -10.53
CA GLN A 182 -16.26 -77.13 -11.61
C GLN A 182 -17.52 -76.35 -11.23
N VAL A 183 -17.41 -75.03 -11.15
CA VAL A 183 -18.52 -74.10 -10.91
C VAL A 183 -18.98 -73.50 -12.23
N ILE A 184 -20.19 -73.84 -12.67
CA ILE A 184 -20.78 -73.32 -13.92
C ILE A 184 -21.48 -71.99 -13.64
N THR A 185 -22.26 -71.92 -12.57
CA THR A 185 -22.94 -70.71 -12.11
C THR A 185 -22.85 -70.64 -10.58
N ASP A 186 -22.56 -69.46 -10.03
CA ASP A 186 -22.73 -69.17 -8.61
C ASP A 186 -23.08 -67.69 -8.44
N VAL A 187 -24.38 -67.41 -8.39
CA VAL A 187 -24.93 -66.05 -8.43
C VAL A 187 -24.46 -65.21 -7.25
N THR A 188 -24.33 -65.82 -6.07
CA THR A 188 -24.00 -65.11 -4.83
C THR A 188 -22.60 -65.44 -4.30
N LYS A 189 -21.83 -66.29 -5.01
CA LYS A 189 -20.48 -66.74 -4.62
C LYS A 189 -20.47 -67.47 -3.27
N ASN A 190 -21.50 -68.29 -3.06
CA ASN A 190 -21.73 -69.00 -1.80
C ASN A 190 -21.29 -70.46 -1.83
N TYR A 191 -20.91 -71.00 -2.99
CA TYR A 191 -20.34 -72.33 -3.10
C TYR A 191 -18.81 -72.28 -3.04
N ASN A 192 -18.24 -73.01 -2.10
CA ASN A 192 -16.80 -73.16 -1.98
C ASN A 192 -16.36 -74.51 -2.60
N LYS A 193 -15.76 -74.44 -3.78
CA LYS A 193 -15.25 -75.62 -4.51
C LYS A 193 -14.15 -76.41 -3.80
N ILE A 194 -13.43 -75.79 -2.86
CA ILE A 194 -12.38 -76.45 -2.09
C ILE A 194 -13.00 -77.28 -0.96
N THR A 195 -14.09 -76.81 -0.36
CA THR A 195 -14.71 -77.48 0.78
C THR A 195 -15.96 -78.27 0.41
N GLY A 196 -16.48 -78.13 -0.81
CA GLY A 196 -17.73 -78.73 -1.26
C GLY A 196 -18.98 -78.15 -0.60
N ILE A 197 -18.87 -77.05 0.16
CA ILE A 197 -19.97 -76.47 0.94
C ILE A 197 -20.63 -75.33 0.16
N PHE A 198 -21.95 -75.38 0.07
CA PHE A 198 -22.78 -74.21 -0.21
C PHE A 198 -23.23 -73.56 1.10
N THR A 199 -22.86 -72.29 1.32
CA THR A 199 -23.28 -71.53 2.50
C THR A 199 -24.57 -70.78 2.18
N VAL A 200 -25.66 -71.06 2.87
CA VAL A 200 -26.96 -70.38 2.70
C VAL A 200 -26.80 -68.86 2.96
N PRO A 201 -26.95 -67.98 1.94
CA PRO A 201 -26.77 -66.53 2.14
C PRO A 201 -27.98 -65.81 2.75
N LYS A 202 -29.19 -66.39 2.63
CA LYS A 202 -30.46 -65.81 3.09
C LYS A 202 -31.38 -66.91 3.59
N ASP A 203 -32.14 -66.65 4.65
CA ASP A 203 -33.14 -67.60 5.13
C ASP A 203 -34.24 -67.83 4.09
N GLY A 204 -34.71 -69.07 3.95
CA GLY A 204 -35.77 -69.40 3.02
C GLY A 204 -35.81 -70.87 2.62
N LEU A 205 -36.70 -71.18 1.68
CA LEU A 205 -36.79 -72.50 1.08
C LEU A 205 -35.73 -72.66 -0.01
N TYR A 206 -34.89 -73.68 0.12
CA TYR A 206 -33.90 -74.06 -0.89
C TYR A 206 -34.33 -75.35 -1.57
N HIS A 207 -34.17 -75.41 -2.89
CA HIS A 207 -34.36 -76.61 -3.68
C HIS A 207 -33.01 -77.09 -4.19
N PHE A 208 -32.61 -78.27 -3.75
CA PHE A 208 -31.41 -78.95 -4.24
C PHE A 208 -31.84 -80.08 -5.17
N SER A 209 -31.36 -80.03 -6.40
CA SER A 209 -31.49 -81.11 -7.36
C SER A 209 -30.09 -81.54 -7.78
N PHE A 210 -29.87 -82.84 -7.83
CA PHE A 210 -28.61 -83.41 -8.24
C PHE A 210 -28.87 -84.67 -9.06
N THR A 211 -27.96 -84.96 -9.98
CA THR A 211 -27.93 -86.19 -10.75
C THR A 211 -26.59 -86.85 -10.48
N MET A 212 -26.63 -88.08 -10.00
CA MET A 212 -25.45 -88.86 -9.68
C MET A 212 -25.54 -90.21 -10.37
N PHE A 213 -24.42 -90.64 -10.95
CA PHE A 213 -24.28 -91.92 -11.63
C PHE A 213 -23.10 -92.68 -11.03
N SER A 214 -23.26 -93.98 -10.83
CA SER A 214 -22.22 -94.87 -10.30
C SER A 214 -22.00 -96.02 -11.28
N ASN A 215 -20.74 -96.37 -11.53
CA ASN A 215 -20.37 -97.52 -12.33
C ASN A 215 -19.93 -98.67 -11.40
N GLY A 216 -20.85 -99.63 -11.14
CA GLY A 216 -20.51 -100.89 -10.47
C GLY A 216 -20.68 -100.97 -8.95
N GLY A 217 -21.60 -100.20 -8.34
CA GLY A 217 -21.92 -100.32 -6.91
C GLY A 217 -23.19 -99.57 -6.50
N GLY A 218 -23.72 -99.86 -5.31
CA GLY A 218 -24.85 -99.13 -4.75
C GLY A 218 -24.46 -97.68 -4.46
N LEU A 219 -25.30 -96.73 -4.86
CA LEU A 219 -25.08 -95.32 -4.58
C LEU A 219 -25.85 -94.93 -3.32
N HIS A 220 -25.16 -94.31 -2.36
CA HIS A 220 -25.78 -93.68 -1.20
C HIS A 220 -25.41 -92.20 -1.20
N ALA A 221 -26.41 -91.32 -1.24
CA ALA A 221 -26.21 -89.89 -1.15
C ALA A 221 -26.95 -89.34 0.06
N GLU A 222 -26.26 -88.48 0.79
CA GLU A 222 -26.80 -87.73 1.91
C GLU A 222 -26.61 -86.24 1.65
N ILE A 223 -27.62 -85.46 2.01
CA ILE A 223 -27.52 -84.00 2.11
C ILE A 223 -27.43 -83.65 3.60
N MET A 224 -26.42 -82.87 3.95
CA MET A 224 -26.14 -82.49 5.33
C MET A 224 -26.27 -80.98 5.53
N GLN A 225 -26.84 -80.58 6.66
CA GLN A 225 -26.84 -79.21 7.16
C GLN A 225 -26.14 -79.19 8.51
N ASN A 226 -25.08 -78.39 8.64
CA ASN A 226 -24.32 -78.24 9.90
C ASN A 226 -23.96 -79.59 10.57
N HIS A 227 -23.45 -80.53 9.77
CA HIS A 227 -23.08 -81.90 10.19
C HIS A 227 -24.26 -82.82 10.58
N GLN A 228 -25.51 -82.41 10.36
CA GLN A 228 -26.69 -83.26 10.52
C GLN A 228 -27.23 -83.69 9.15
N VAL A 229 -27.54 -84.98 9.01
CA VAL A 229 -28.18 -85.50 7.79
C VAL A 229 -29.63 -85.04 7.75
N ILE A 230 -29.98 -84.24 6.75
CA ILE A 230 -31.35 -83.71 6.55
C ILE A 230 -32.10 -84.42 5.41
N GLY A 231 -31.39 -85.23 4.62
CA GLY A 231 -31.97 -86.07 3.58
C GLY A 231 -31.00 -87.15 3.16
N LYS A 232 -31.53 -88.34 2.85
CA LYS A 232 -30.74 -89.49 2.40
C LYS A 232 -31.48 -90.29 1.35
N LYS A 233 -30.75 -90.84 0.39
CA LYS A 233 -31.30 -91.76 -0.60
C LYS A 233 -30.27 -92.81 -0.97
N SER A 234 -30.70 -94.07 -1.00
CA SER A 234 -29.93 -95.19 -1.52
C SER A 234 -30.56 -95.67 -2.82
N TRP A 235 -29.74 -95.96 -3.81
CA TRP A 235 -30.15 -96.58 -5.07
C TRP A 235 -29.47 -97.95 -5.18
N ASN A 236 -30.28 -99.01 -5.06
CA ASN A 236 -29.85 -100.40 -5.19
C ASN A 236 -30.55 -101.12 -6.35
N SER A 237 -31.02 -100.39 -7.37
CA SER A 237 -31.97 -100.95 -8.34
C SER A 237 -31.43 -100.96 -9.77
N GLN A 238 -31.53 -102.15 -10.40
CA GLN A 238 -31.39 -102.35 -11.83
C GLN A 238 -32.57 -101.70 -12.58
N LEU A 239 -32.30 -101.01 -13.69
CA LEU A 239 -33.33 -100.57 -14.64
C LEU A 239 -33.95 -101.82 -15.29
N ARG A 240 -35.24 -102.07 -15.08
CA ARG A 240 -35.99 -103.05 -15.88
C ARG A 240 -36.84 -102.29 -16.88
N VAL A 241 -36.50 -102.46 -18.15
CA VAL A 241 -37.35 -102.03 -19.27
C VAL A 241 -38.30 -103.18 -19.57
N SER A 242 -39.59 -102.91 -19.57
CA SER A 242 -40.62 -103.79 -20.12
C SER A 242 -41.17 -103.11 -21.37
N ASN A 243 -41.09 -103.78 -22.51
CA ASN A 243 -41.84 -103.36 -23.69
C ASN A 243 -43.29 -103.85 -23.55
N ASN A 244 -44.24 -102.94 -23.74
CA ASN A 244 -45.51 -103.26 -24.41
C ASN A 244 -45.58 -102.38 -25.65
#